data_AF-A0A973X266-F1
#
_entry.id   AF-A0A973X266-F1
#
_cell.length_a   1.000
_cell.length_b   1.000
_cell.length_c   1.000
_cell.angle_alpha   90.00
_cell.angle_beta   90.00
_cell.angle_gamma   90.00
#
_symmetry.space_group_name_H-M   'P 1'
#
loop_
_entity.id
_entity.type
_entity.pdbx_description
1 polymer ?
#
loop_
_entity_poly.entity_id
_entity_poly.type
_entity_poly.pdbx_seq_one_letter_code
_entity_poly.pdbx_strand_id
1 'polypeptide(L)'
;MKADRGPFLLPATTLLLTAILGGCSGGDFGRTRQDFVNDDMHRWIGAEATGSIGMRASQFQLTEAERSLRDLAYPLIEPPHSRPAWKTVFGDYQSIAAPWRQAPAFDRAAYGKLLIDEPHRSHSSRYAVLMDDVRSDLTRFDPFYANAARVIELDNKRNASLKFVSELSPRERDDAVARMQENALIVQWVEQCLQRRVASYRWALQRMVIQAPDNIAADADRLIAELEARANSATIAVQSGRGHAVSARG
;
A
#
# COMPACT_ATOMS: atom_id res chain seq x y z
N MET A 1 33.81 81.88 -3.40
CA MET A 1 35.18 81.94 -3.97
C MET A 1 35.51 80.54 -4.48
N LYS A 2 35.79 80.40 -5.80
CA LYS A 2 36.32 79.24 -6.58
C LYS A 2 35.79 77.82 -6.24
N ALA A 3 34.91 77.22 -7.05
CA ALA A 3 35.22 76.44 -8.28
C ALA A 3 35.97 75.13 -8.00
N ASP A 4 35.36 73.97 -8.26
CA ASP A 4 35.75 73.15 -9.43
C ASP A 4 34.84 71.94 -9.69
N ARG A 5 34.73 71.59 -10.98
CA ARG A 5 34.00 70.43 -11.53
C ARG A 5 34.91 69.21 -11.54
N GLY A 6 34.37 68.02 -11.24
CA GLY A 6 34.98 66.72 -11.52
C GLY A 6 33.92 65.74 -12.04
N PRO A 7 34.13 65.08 -13.20
CA PRO A 7 33.06 64.38 -13.92
C PRO A 7 32.88 62.91 -13.48
N PHE A 8 31.67 62.43 -13.80
CA PHE A 8 31.25 61.05 -14.03
C PHE A 8 32.37 60.02 -14.27
N LEU A 9 32.27 58.88 -13.57
CA LEU A 9 32.69 57.51 -13.91
C LEU A 9 32.64 56.77 -12.55
N LEU A 10 31.56 56.12 -12.14
CA LEU A 10 31.34 54.69 -12.35
C LEU A 10 29.99 54.28 -11.72
N PRO A 11 28.89 54.16 -12.49
CA PRO A 11 27.78 53.27 -12.11
C PRO A 11 27.65 52.08 -13.07
N ALA A 12 28.64 51.85 -13.94
CA ALA A 12 28.59 50.80 -14.95
C ALA A 12 29.20 49.47 -14.47
N THR A 13 30.11 49.49 -13.49
CA THR A 13 30.79 48.27 -12.99
C THR A 13 29.95 47.47 -12.00
N THR A 14 28.94 48.07 -11.37
CA THR A 14 28.08 47.37 -10.40
C THR A 14 26.90 46.64 -11.04
N LEU A 15 26.54 46.96 -12.29
CA LEU A 15 25.43 46.32 -13.00
C LEU A 15 25.85 45.06 -13.76
N LEU A 16 27.15 44.87 -14.03
CA LEU A 16 27.64 43.68 -14.73
C LEU A 16 27.89 42.47 -13.80
N LEU A 17 28.03 42.69 -12.48
CA LEU A 17 28.23 41.61 -11.52
C LEU A 17 26.92 40.91 -11.09
N THR A 18 25.77 41.54 -11.23
CA THR A 18 24.47 40.91 -10.89
C THR A 18 23.90 40.06 -12.03
N ALA A 19 24.33 40.29 -13.27
CA ALA A 19 23.88 39.52 -14.43
C ALA A 19 24.55 38.13 -14.56
N ILE A 20 25.71 37.91 -13.92
CA ILE A 20 26.46 36.64 -14.00
C ILE A 20 25.99 35.63 -12.93
N LEU A 21 25.26 36.09 -11.89
CA LEU A 21 24.66 35.20 -10.87
C LEU A 21 23.23 34.74 -11.20
N GLY A 22 22.62 35.23 -12.27
CA GLY A 22 21.29 34.81 -12.75
C GLY A 22 21.29 33.74 -13.85
N GLY A 23 22.48 33.24 -14.23
CA GLY A 23 22.69 32.52 -15.49
C GLY A 23 22.86 31.00 -15.39
N CYS A 24 22.31 30.32 -14.38
CA CYS A 24 22.14 28.85 -14.39
C CYS A 24 20.89 28.42 -13.62
N SER A 25 19.76 29.13 -13.78
CA SER A 25 18.46 28.52 -13.50
C SER A 25 18.08 27.64 -14.68
N GLY A 26 18.77 26.49 -14.81
CA GLY A 26 18.32 25.40 -15.65
C GLY A 26 16.90 25.02 -15.22
N GLY A 27 15.94 25.32 -16.06
CA GLY A 27 14.56 24.91 -15.89
C GLY A 27 14.46 23.40 -15.92
N ASP A 28 14.60 22.78 -14.76
CA ASP A 28 14.21 21.39 -14.49
C ASP A 28 13.49 21.30 -13.13
N PHE A 29 12.55 22.23 -12.91
CA PHE A 29 11.55 22.10 -11.83
C PHE A 29 10.42 21.17 -12.27
N GLY A 30 10.75 19.93 -12.63
CA GLY A 30 9.73 18.98 -13.08
C GLY A 30 10.13 17.51 -13.12
N ARG A 31 11.41 17.16 -13.26
CA ARG A 31 11.80 15.74 -13.39
C ARG A 31 12.33 15.10 -12.11
N THR A 32 12.83 15.87 -11.16
CA THR A 32 13.47 15.30 -9.95
C THR A 32 12.52 15.00 -8.78
N ARG A 33 11.20 14.96 -8.99
CA ARG A 33 10.23 14.50 -7.98
C ARG A 33 9.48 13.22 -8.38
N GLN A 34 9.71 12.69 -9.58
CA GLN A 34 9.23 11.36 -9.98
C GLN A 34 10.19 10.24 -9.54
N ASP A 35 11.48 10.54 -9.33
CA ASP A 35 12.50 9.52 -9.04
C ASP A 35 12.36 8.82 -7.67
N PHE A 36 11.59 9.39 -6.73
CA PHE A 36 11.29 8.73 -5.44
C PHE A 36 10.05 7.83 -5.48
N VAL A 37 9.21 7.96 -6.52
CA VAL A 37 8.07 7.09 -6.80
C VAL A 37 8.38 6.39 -8.13
N ASN A 38 9.24 5.38 -8.07
CA ASN A 38 9.49 4.51 -9.22
C ASN A 38 8.21 3.73 -9.56
N ASP A 39 7.91 3.55 -10.85
CA ASP A 39 6.77 2.76 -11.35
C ASP A 39 6.67 1.35 -10.72
N ASP A 40 7.79 0.82 -10.23
CA ASP A 40 7.90 -0.50 -9.60
C ASP A 40 8.18 -0.42 -8.08
N MET A 41 7.82 0.67 -7.41
CA MET A 41 8.06 0.86 -5.97
C MET A 41 7.56 -0.34 -5.16
N HIS A 42 6.37 -0.88 -5.44
CA HIS A 42 5.83 -2.05 -4.72
C HIS A 42 6.20 -3.42 -5.32
N ARG A 43 7.19 -3.50 -6.22
CA ARG A 43 7.65 -4.77 -6.81
C ARG A 43 8.06 -5.79 -5.74
N TRP A 44 8.64 -5.32 -4.63
CA TRP A 44 9.12 -6.17 -3.54
C TRP A 44 8.01 -7.04 -2.91
N ILE A 45 6.73 -6.62 -2.98
CA ILE A 45 5.62 -7.35 -2.33
C ILE A 45 5.54 -8.78 -2.87
N GLY A 46 5.68 -8.97 -4.18
CA GLY A 46 5.64 -10.31 -4.78
C GLY A 46 6.85 -11.18 -4.43
N ALA A 47 8.03 -10.57 -4.39
CA ALA A 47 9.26 -11.25 -3.97
C ALA A 47 9.21 -11.67 -2.50
N GLU A 48 8.69 -10.80 -1.63
CA GLU A 48 8.46 -11.13 -0.22
C GLU A 48 7.41 -12.23 -0.10
N ALA A 49 6.28 -12.14 -0.79
CA ALA A 49 5.19 -13.11 -0.71
C ALA A 49 5.61 -14.54 -1.11
N THR A 50 6.37 -14.69 -2.20
CA THR A 50 6.88 -15.99 -2.66
C THR A 50 8.07 -16.47 -1.83
N GLY A 51 9.04 -15.59 -1.58
CA GLY A 51 10.26 -15.93 -0.84
C GLY A 51 9.98 -16.37 0.60
N SER A 52 8.92 -15.85 1.22
CA SER A 52 8.50 -16.20 2.58
C SER A 52 7.92 -17.61 2.73
N ILE A 53 7.58 -18.28 1.64
CA ILE A 53 7.22 -19.71 1.63
C ILE A 53 8.24 -20.58 0.86
N GLY A 54 9.45 -20.06 0.62
CA GLY A 54 10.52 -20.79 -0.05
C GLY A 54 10.36 -20.92 -1.57
N MET A 55 9.43 -20.17 -2.17
CA MET A 55 9.23 -20.13 -3.61
C MET A 55 10.08 -19.04 -4.26
N ARG A 56 10.35 -19.17 -5.56
CA ARG A 56 11.10 -18.17 -6.33
C ARG A 56 10.13 -17.18 -6.98
N ALA A 57 10.48 -15.90 -6.92
CA ALA A 57 9.76 -14.85 -7.64
C ALA A 57 10.01 -14.95 -9.16
N SER A 58 9.01 -14.57 -9.95
CA SER A 58 9.13 -14.57 -11.41
C SER A 58 10.04 -13.44 -11.90
N GLN A 59 10.86 -13.73 -12.90
CA GLN A 59 11.79 -12.81 -13.56
C GLN A 59 11.15 -12.03 -14.72
N PHE A 60 9.95 -12.39 -15.17
CA PHE A 60 9.22 -11.62 -16.18
C PHE A 60 8.98 -10.18 -15.75
N GLN A 61 8.77 -9.29 -16.71
CA GLN A 61 8.36 -7.92 -16.39
C GLN A 61 6.92 -7.91 -15.86
N LEU A 62 6.64 -6.99 -14.95
CA LEU A 62 5.27 -6.79 -14.46
C LEU A 62 4.42 -6.17 -15.56
N THR A 63 3.20 -6.67 -15.72
CA THR A 63 2.18 -5.97 -16.50
C THR A 63 1.62 -4.78 -15.72
N GLU A 64 0.90 -3.89 -16.38
CA GLU A 64 0.24 -2.76 -15.72
C GLU A 64 -0.79 -3.21 -14.67
N ALA A 65 -1.55 -4.27 -14.96
CA ALA A 65 -2.48 -4.83 -13.99
C ALA A 65 -1.75 -5.40 -12.76
N GLU A 66 -0.61 -6.06 -12.96
CA GLU A 66 0.21 -6.61 -11.88
C GLU A 66 0.89 -5.52 -11.04
N ARG A 67 1.35 -4.41 -11.64
CA ARG A 67 1.82 -3.23 -10.90
C ARG A 67 0.70 -2.65 -10.05
N SER A 68 -0.44 -2.36 -10.68
CA SER A 68 -1.62 -1.82 -10.00
C SER A 68 -2.11 -2.72 -8.86
N LEU A 69 -2.02 -4.05 -8.98
CA LEU A 69 -2.33 -4.99 -7.90
C LEU A 69 -1.47 -4.73 -6.67
N ARG A 70 -0.16 -4.50 -6.85
CA ARG A 70 0.80 -4.26 -5.75
C ARG A 70 0.59 -2.89 -5.13
N ASP A 71 0.31 -1.87 -5.95
CA ASP A 71 0.03 -0.52 -5.47
C ASP A 71 -1.24 -0.44 -4.64
N LEU A 72 -2.30 -1.13 -5.08
CA LEU A 72 -3.55 -1.22 -4.34
C LEU A 72 -3.45 -2.13 -3.11
N ALA A 73 -2.56 -3.13 -3.13
CA ALA A 73 -2.32 -4.02 -1.99
C ALA A 73 -1.61 -3.29 -0.83
N TYR A 74 -0.63 -2.43 -1.11
CA TYR A 74 0.23 -1.86 -0.07
C TYR A 74 -0.53 -1.15 1.06
N PRO A 75 -1.49 -0.23 0.80
CA PRO A 75 -2.26 0.41 1.86
C PRO A 75 -3.11 -0.55 2.69
N LEU A 76 -3.51 -1.70 2.14
CA LEU A 76 -4.27 -2.73 2.85
C LEU A 76 -3.35 -3.65 3.68
N ILE A 77 -2.10 -3.82 3.25
CA ILE A 77 -1.05 -4.57 3.95
C ILE A 77 -0.49 -3.80 5.15
N GLU A 78 -0.33 -2.48 5.03
CA GLU A 78 0.16 -1.62 6.12
C GLU A 78 -0.69 -1.79 7.39
N PRO A 79 -0.13 -1.85 8.60
CA PRO A 79 -0.95 -1.91 9.81
C PRO A 79 -1.89 -0.69 9.94
N PRO A 80 -3.12 -0.86 10.45
CA PRO A 80 -4.01 0.26 10.70
C PRO A 80 -3.40 1.19 11.76
N HIS A 81 -3.57 2.50 11.56
CA HIS A 81 -3.14 3.55 12.49
C HIS A 81 -1.63 3.49 12.83
N SER A 82 -0.78 3.29 11.83
CA SER A 82 0.69 3.31 11.97
C SER A 82 1.27 4.68 12.40
N ARG A 83 0.44 5.71 12.69
CA ARG A 83 0.89 7.10 12.91
C ARG A 83 0.09 7.86 13.96
N PRO A 84 0.76 8.41 14.98
CA PRO A 84 0.21 9.55 15.71
C PRO A 84 0.02 10.73 14.75
N ALA A 85 -1.15 11.37 14.77
CA ALA A 85 -1.55 12.44 13.85
C ALA A 85 -0.55 13.62 13.73
N TRP A 86 0.36 13.79 14.69
CA TRP A 86 1.35 14.87 14.74
C TRP A 86 2.66 14.59 13.98
N LYS A 87 2.92 13.36 13.49
CA LYS A 87 4.12 13.02 12.68
C LYS A 87 3.86 12.99 11.15
N THR A 88 2.77 13.59 10.69
CA THR A 88 2.19 13.38 9.36
C THR A 88 2.75 14.31 8.26
N VAL A 89 4.07 14.38 8.04
CA VAL A 89 4.61 15.15 6.89
C VAL A 89 5.36 14.29 5.87
N PHE A 90 5.95 13.18 6.25
CA PHE A 90 6.51 12.22 5.30
C PHE A 90 6.20 10.81 5.78
N GLY A 91 5.56 10.02 4.93
CA GLY A 91 5.32 8.64 5.27
C GLY A 91 6.60 7.83 5.14
N ASP A 92 7.02 7.16 6.22
CA ASP A 92 8.13 6.22 6.17
C ASP A 92 7.68 5.00 5.35
N TYR A 93 7.89 5.09 4.04
CA TYR A 93 7.72 3.96 3.14
C TYR A 93 8.65 2.83 3.61
N GLN A 94 8.09 1.65 3.86
CA GLN A 94 8.84 0.51 4.34
C GLN A 94 8.34 -0.79 3.72
N SER A 95 9.28 -1.70 3.45
CA SER A 95 8.91 -3.09 3.14
C SER A 95 8.35 -3.77 4.38
N ILE A 96 7.23 -4.45 4.24
CA ILE A 96 6.52 -5.14 5.33
C ILE A 96 6.68 -6.64 5.12
N ALA A 97 7.05 -7.40 6.15
CA ALA A 97 7.16 -8.85 6.02
C ALA A 97 5.78 -9.50 5.76
N ALA A 98 5.76 -10.59 4.98
CA ALA A 98 4.53 -11.33 4.72
C ALA A 98 3.94 -11.91 6.03
N PRO A 99 2.60 -12.08 6.13
CA PRO A 99 1.92 -12.46 7.37
C PRO A 99 2.39 -13.79 7.97
N TRP A 100 2.92 -14.68 7.14
CA TRP A 100 3.44 -16.01 7.49
C TRP A 100 4.95 -16.02 7.79
N ARG A 101 5.63 -14.87 7.64
CA ARG A 101 7.03 -14.66 8.08
C ARG A 101 7.13 -13.70 9.27
N GLN A 102 6.09 -12.90 9.54
CA GLN A 102 6.08 -11.91 10.61
C GLN A 102 6.41 -12.50 11.98
N ALA A 103 7.37 -11.87 12.66
CA ALA A 103 7.72 -12.11 14.05
C ALA A 103 7.88 -10.75 14.76
N PRO A 104 7.24 -10.49 15.91
CA PRO A 104 6.29 -11.37 16.61
C PRO A 104 5.00 -11.62 15.81
N ALA A 105 4.25 -12.65 16.19
CA ALA A 105 2.96 -12.95 15.58
C ALA A 105 1.96 -11.79 15.80
N PHE A 106 0.95 -11.73 14.95
CA PHE A 106 -0.09 -10.69 14.98
C PHE A 106 -0.75 -10.56 16.38
N ASP A 107 -0.70 -9.36 16.95
CA ASP A 107 -1.43 -8.99 18.17
C ASP A 107 -2.65 -8.11 17.82
N ARG A 108 -3.85 -8.69 17.93
CA ARG A 108 -5.11 -7.96 17.71
C ARG A 108 -5.32 -6.79 18.68
N ALA A 109 -4.65 -6.78 19.83
CA ALA A 109 -4.79 -5.72 20.82
C ALA A 109 -3.91 -4.50 20.51
N ALA A 110 -2.88 -4.63 19.67
CA ALA A 110 -1.89 -3.58 19.44
C ALA A 110 -2.52 -2.27 18.95
N TYR A 111 -3.36 -2.35 17.92
CA TYR A 111 -4.12 -1.21 17.39
C TYR A 111 -4.99 -0.55 18.47
N GLY A 112 -5.79 -1.34 19.17
CA GLY A 112 -6.72 -0.79 20.16
C GLY A 112 -6.01 -0.19 21.36
N LYS A 113 -4.89 -0.77 21.81
CA LYS A 113 -4.04 -0.17 22.86
C LYS A 113 -3.51 1.18 22.40
N LEU A 114 -2.93 1.26 21.20
CA LEU A 114 -2.44 2.52 20.63
C LEU A 114 -3.55 3.57 20.57
N LEU A 115 -4.72 3.21 20.03
CA LEU A 115 -5.87 4.10 19.93
C LEU A 115 -6.37 4.59 21.31
N ILE A 116 -6.35 3.72 22.32
CA ILE A 116 -6.79 4.02 23.69
C ILE A 116 -5.75 4.85 24.46
N ASP A 117 -4.47 4.59 24.23
CA ASP A 117 -3.35 5.22 24.94
C ASP A 117 -3.03 6.62 24.37
N GLU A 118 -3.37 6.87 23.10
CA GLU A 118 -3.17 8.17 22.47
C GLU A 118 -3.94 9.30 23.19
N PRO A 119 -3.35 10.52 23.30
CA PRO A 119 -4.06 11.67 23.82
C PRO A 119 -5.22 12.06 22.89
N HIS A 120 -6.45 11.93 23.37
CA HIS A 120 -7.67 12.33 22.65
C HIS A 120 -8.35 13.50 23.35
N ARG A 121 -8.95 14.42 22.60
CA ARG A 121 -9.72 15.53 23.19
C ARG A 121 -10.96 15.04 23.95
N SER A 122 -11.54 13.91 23.56
CA SER A 122 -12.69 13.27 24.23
C SER A 122 -12.76 11.76 23.92
N HIS A 123 -13.57 11.01 24.67
CA HIS A 123 -13.87 9.61 24.36
C HIS A 123 -14.56 9.43 23.00
N SER A 124 -15.46 10.35 22.62
CA SER A 124 -16.13 10.33 21.32
C SER A 124 -15.16 10.53 20.15
N SER A 125 -14.04 11.25 20.34
CA SER A 125 -12.99 11.37 19.32
C SER A 125 -12.35 10.02 18.96
N ARG A 126 -12.24 9.09 19.92
CA ARG A 126 -11.69 7.74 19.65
C ARG A 126 -12.60 6.93 18.73
N TYR A 127 -13.91 7.05 18.93
CA TYR A 127 -14.89 6.40 18.05
C TYR A 127 -14.79 6.95 16.62
N ALA A 128 -14.63 8.27 16.47
CA ALA A 128 -14.45 8.88 15.16
C ALA A 128 -13.22 8.33 14.43
N VAL A 129 -12.06 8.23 15.10
CA VAL A 129 -10.83 7.65 14.52
C VAL A 129 -11.05 6.20 14.07
N LEU A 130 -11.62 5.36 14.93
CA LEU A 130 -11.95 3.98 14.58
C LEU A 130 -12.87 3.90 13.35
N MET A 131 -13.91 4.72 13.31
CA MET A 131 -14.85 4.74 12.20
C MET A 131 -14.19 5.21 10.90
N ASP A 132 -13.29 6.19 10.97
CA ASP A 132 -12.58 6.71 9.81
C ASP A 132 -11.55 5.71 9.27
N ASP A 133 -10.87 4.97 10.13
CA ASP A 133 -10.00 3.86 9.72
C ASP A 133 -10.79 2.76 8.98
N VAL A 134 -11.95 2.36 9.53
CA VAL A 134 -12.82 1.36 8.91
C VAL A 134 -13.35 1.86 7.55
N ARG A 135 -13.78 3.12 7.46
CA ARG A 135 -14.20 3.74 6.19
C ARG A 135 -13.05 3.81 5.18
N SER A 136 -11.84 4.12 5.64
CA SER A 136 -10.65 4.15 4.78
C SER A 136 -10.39 2.77 4.16
N ASP A 137 -10.51 1.70 4.95
CA ASP A 137 -10.38 0.33 4.45
C ASP A 137 -11.52 -0.04 3.48
N LEU A 138 -12.77 0.36 3.77
CA LEU A 138 -13.91 0.15 2.87
C LEU A 138 -13.73 0.85 1.50
N THR A 139 -13.21 2.07 1.47
CA THR A 139 -12.99 2.79 0.20
C THR A 139 -11.90 2.18 -0.68
N ARG A 140 -10.90 1.53 -0.06
CA ARG A 140 -9.81 0.82 -0.77
C ARG A 140 -10.23 -0.58 -1.25
N PHE A 141 -11.32 -1.11 -0.72
CA PHE A 141 -11.79 -2.47 -0.97
C PHE A 141 -12.10 -2.71 -2.45
N ASP A 142 -12.99 -1.91 -3.03
CA ASP A 142 -13.53 -2.15 -4.36
C ASP A 142 -12.46 -2.01 -5.47
N PRO A 143 -11.59 -0.98 -5.48
CA PRO A 143 -10.51 -0.87 -6.47
C PRO A 143 -9.56 -2.07 -6.44
N PHE A 144 -9.17 -2.54 -5.24
CA PHE A 144 -8.26 -3.67 -5.10
C PHE A 144 -8.86 -4.95 -5.68
N TYR A 145 -10.07 -5.34 -5.26
CA TYR A 145 -10.66 -6.61 -5.70
C TYR A 145 -11.07 -6.59 -7.18
N ALA A 146 -11.47 -5.43 -7.72
CA ALA A 146 -11.69 -5.29 -9.16
C ALA A 146 -10.41 -5.50 -9.98
N ASN A 147 -9.27 -5.00 -9.50
CA ASN A 147 -7.97 -5.25 -10.13
C ASN A 147 -7.51 -6.71 -9.95
N ALA A 148 -7.64 -7.27 -8.75
CA ALA A 148 -7.29 -8.66 -8.47
C ALA A 148 -8.06 -9.65 -9.35
N ALA A 149 -9.36 -9.43 -9.56
CA ALA A 149 -10.17 -10.26 -10.46
C ALA A 149 -9.62 -10.23 -11.91
N ARG A 150 -9.20 -9.06 -12.39
CA ARG A 150 -8.58 -8.91 -13.71
C ARG A 150 -7.25 -9.66 -13.80
N VAL A 151 -6.40 -9.58 -12.77
CA VAL A 151 -5.12 -10.31 -12.74
C VAL A 151 -5.37 -11.82 -12.73
N ILE A 152 -6.34 -12.31 -11.95
CA ILE A 152 -6.74 -13.73 -11.94
C ILE A 152 -7.22 -14.19 -13.33
N GLU A 153 -8.01 -13.37 -14.04
CA GLU A 153 -8.42 -13.68 -15.41
C GLU A 153 -7.22 -13.77 -16.36
N LEU A 154 -6.26 -12.86 -16.25
CA LEU A 154 -5.02 -12.89 -17.03
C LEU A 154 -4.14 -14.10 -16.69
N ASP A 155 -4.08 -14.48 -15.41
CA ASP A 155 -3.40 -15.69 -14.95
C ASP A 155 -4.05 -16.95 -15.52
N ASN A 156 -5.39 -17.01 -15.54
CA ASN A 156 -6.14 -18.12 -16.15
C ASN A 156 -5.85 -18.23 -17.66
N LYS A 157 -5.82 -17.10 -18.38
CA LYS A 157 -5.43 -17.06 -19.80
C LYS A 157 -3.99 -17.52 -19.97
N ARG A 158 -3.05 -17.04 -19.14
CA ARG A 158 -1.65 -17.46 -19.17
C ARG A 158 -1.52 -18.97 -18.99
N ASN A 159 -2.17 -19.55 -17.98
CA ASN A 159 -2.16 -20.98 -17.73
C ASN A 159 -2.72 -21.81 -18.90
N ALA A 160 -3.82 -21.35 -19.51
CA ALA A 160 -4.39 -22.00 -20.68
C ALA A 160 -3.43 -21.94 -21.88
N SER A 161 -2.80 -20.77 -22.13
CA SER A 161 -1.85 -20.57 -23.22
C SER A 161 -0.62 -21.47 -23.12
N LEU A 162 -0.13 -21.80 -21.92
CA LEU A 162 1.04 -22.68 -21.73
C LEU A 162 0.89 -24.06 -22.40
N LYS A 163 -0.34 -24.51 -22.70
CA LYS A 163 -0.61 -25.78 -23.37
C LYS A 163 -0.42 -25.73 -24.89
N PHE A 164 -0.45 -24.53 -25.47
CA PHE A 164 -0.46 -24.31 -26.92
C PHE A 164 0.86 -23.74 -27.46
N VAL A 165 1.81 -23.40 -26.58
CA VAL A 165 3.14 -22.90 -26.98
C VAL A 165 4.03 -24.08 -27.36
N SER A 166 4.47 -24.12 -28.62
CA SER A 166 5.23 -25.23 -29.21
C SER A 166 6.67 -25.33 -28.71
N GLU A 167 7.33 -24.21 -28.45
CA GLU A 167 8.76 -24.12 -28.07
C GLU A 167 8.94 -23.57 -26.64
N LEU A 168 8.06 -23.97 -25.71
CA LEU A 168 8.13 -23.47 -24.33
C LEU A 168 9.26 -24.14 -23.56
N SER A 169 10.29 -23.37 -23.20
CA SER A 169 11.38 -23.89 -22.36
C SER A 169 10.90 -24.19 -20.92
N PRO A 170 11.55 -25.13 -20.19
CA PRO A 170 11.23 -25.39 -18.79
C PRO A 170 11.34 -24.13 -17.93
N ARG A 171 12.37 -23.30 -18.17
CA ARG A 171 12.58 -22.05 -17.43
C ARG A 171 11.44 -21.06 -17.63
N GLU A 172 10.97 -20.87 -18.86
CA GLU A 172 9.84 -19.96 -19.14
C GLU A 172 8.53 -20.48 -18.55
N ARG A 173 8.32 -21.80 -18.57
CA ARG A 173 7.17 -22.44 -17.91
C ARG A 173 7.21 -22.16 -16.40
N ASP A 174 8.35 -22.41 -15.76
CA ASP A 174 8.53 -22.22 -14.33
C ASP A 174 8.32 -20.75 -13.93
N ASP A 175 8.81 -19.82 -14.76
CA ASP A 175 8.65 -18.39 -14.49
C ASP A 175 7.19 -17.92 -14.67
N ALA A 176 6.48 -18.44 -15.67
CA ALA A 176 5.05 -18.19 -15.86
C ALA A 176 4.22 -18.72 -14.68
N VAL A 177 4.55 -19.91 -14.19
CA VAL A 177 3.91 -20.52 -13.01
C VAL A 177 4.22 -19.71 -11.75
N ALA A 178 5.47 -19.30 -11.56
CA ALA A 178 5.90 -18.45 -10.45
C ALA A 178 5.13 -17.12 -10.44
N ARG A 179 4.89 -16.48 -11.58
CA ARG A 179 4.10 -15.23 -11.66
C ARG A 179 2.66 -15.41 -11.18
N MET A 180 2.00 -16.48 -11.61
CA MET A 180 0.62 -16.78 -11.18
C MET A 180 0.55 -17.06 -9.66
N GLN A 181 1.54 -17.76 -9.13
CA GLN A 181 1.66 -18.02 -7.69
C GLN A 181 1.91 -16.73 -6.91
N GLU A 182 2.78 -15.86 -7.41
CA GLU A 182 3.08 -14.54 -6.83
C GLU A 182 1.82 -13.68 -6.72
N ASN A 183 1.06 -13.56 -7.81
CA ASN A 183 -0.20 -12.81 -7.82
C ASN A 183 -1.22 -13.40 -6.83
N ALA A 184 -1.35 -14.73 -6.78
CA ALA A 184 -2.25 -15.41 -5.85
C ALA A 184 -1.87 -15.18 -4.38
N LEU A 185 -0.58 -15.11 -4.05
CA LEU A 185 -0.11 -14.87 -2.68
C LEU A 185 -0.30 -13.42 -2.24
N ILE A 186 -0.14 -12.44 -3.15
CA ILE A 186 -0.43 -11.03 -2.85
C ILE A 186 -1.90 -10.87 -2.44
N VAL A 187 -2.83 -11.52 -3.15
CA VAL A 187 -4.26 -11.49 -2.81
C VAL A 187 -4.50 -12.13 -1.44
N GLN A 188 -3.89 -13.28 -1.15
CA GLN A 188 -4.00 -13.94 0.17
C GLN A 188 -3.46 -13.08 1.31
N TRP A 189 -2.37 -12.35 1.06
CA TRP A 189 -1.82 -11.43 2.05
C TRP A 189 -2.84 -10.35 2.40
N VAL A 190 -3.43 -9.69 1.41
CA VAL A 190 -4.46 -8.67 1.65
C VAL A 190 -5.67 -9.25 2.38
N GLU A 191 -6.16 -10.42 1.98
CA GLU A 191 -7.26 -11.13 2.66
C GLU A 191 -6.94 -11.35 4.15
N GLN A 192 -5.74 -11.84 4.46
CA GLN A 192 -5.32 -12.07 5.84
C GLN A 192 -5.16 -10.76 6.63
N CYS A 193 -4.64 -9.70 6.01
CA CYS A 193 -4.55 -8.38 6.66
C CYS A 193 -5.92 -7.79 6.96
N LEU A 194 -6.90 -7.93 6.07
CA LEU A 194 -8.28 -7.49 6.30
C LEU A 194 -8.94 -8.24 7.47
N GLN A 195 -8.78 -9.55 7.56
CA GLN A 195 -9.26 -10.34 8.70
C GLN A 195 -8.62 -9.88 10.02
N ARG A 196 -7.32 -9.60 10.01
CA ARG A 196 -6.58 -9.05 11.16
C ARG A 196 -7.07 -7.66 11.57
N ARG A 197 -7.38 -6.79 10.60
CA ARG A 197 -7.96 -5.46 10.84
C ARG A 197 -9.32 -5.56 11.52
N VAL A 198 -10.24 -6.37 10.99
CA VAL A 198 -11.56 -6.62 11.60
C VAL A 198 -11.41 -7.10 13.05
N ALA A 199 -10.51 -8.05 13.31
CA ALA A 199 -10.25 -8.53 14.67
C ALA A 199 -9.72 -7.42 15.60
N SER A 200 -8.89 -6.53 15.08
CA SER A 200 -8.31 -5.40 15.83
C SER A 200 -9.36 -4.32 16.13
N TYR A 201 -10.19 -3.97 15.15
CA TYR A 201 -11.28 -2.99 15.30
C TYR A 201 -12.33 -3.47 16.32
N ARG A 202 -12.74 -4.74 16.25
CA ARG A 202 -13.63 -5.34 17.26
C ARG A 202 -13.02 -5.30 18.65
N TRP A 203 -11.74 -5.64 18.77
CA TRP A 203 -11.05 -5.60 20.05
C TRP A 203 -11.08 -4.18 20.63
N ALA A 204 -10.76 -3.16 19.82
CA ALA A 204 -10.76 -1.75 20.23
C ALA A 204 -12.15 -1.28 20.66
N LEU A 205 -13.18 -1.52 19.83
CA LEU A 205 -14.56 -1.13 20.11
C LEU A 205 -15.04 -1.67 21.47
N GLN A 206 -14.80 -2.95 21.74
CA GLN A 206 -15.20 -3.57 23.01
C GLN A 206 -14.57 -2.87 24.23
N ARG A 207 -13.31 -2.43 24.14
CA ARG A 207 -12.63 -1.76 25.27
C ARG A 207 -13.10 -0.32 25.41
N MET A 208 -13.36 0.35 24.30
CA MET A 208 -13.92 1.70 24.30
C MET A 208 -15.32 1.73 24.94
N VAL A 209 -16.16 0.75 24.63
CA VAL A 209 -17.50 0.62 25.25
C VAL A 209 -17.41 0.40 26.76
N ILE A 210 -16.43 -0.39 27.24
CA ILE A 210 -16.20 -0.59 28.68
C ILE A 210 -15.75 0.71 29.37
N GLN A 211 -14.86 1.47 28.74
CA GLN A 211 -14.30 2.70 29.32
C GLN A 211 -15.31 3.86 29.31
N ALA A 212 -16.04 4.01 28.22
CA ALA A 212 -16.99 5.09 28.00
C ALA A 212 -18.08 4.63 27.00
N PRO A 213 -19.21 4.13 27.53
CA PRO A 213 -20.36 3.80 26.70
C PRO A 213 -20.89 5.04 25.97
N ASP A 214 -21.10 4.92 24.67
CA ASP A 214 -21.65 5.99 23.81
C ASP A 214 -22.53 5.33 22.72
N ASN A 215 -23.61 6.02 22.31
CA ASN A 215 -24.50 5.53 21.25
C ASN A 215 -23.76 5.38 19.90
N ILE A 216 -22.67 6.14 19.69
CA ILE A 216 -21.81 6.03 18.50
C ILE A 216 -21.21 4.62 18.35
N ALA A 217 -21.10 3.84 19.43
CA ALA A 217 -20.58 2.48 19.39
C ALA A 217 -21.37 1.57 18.41
N ALA A 218 -22.69 1.76 18.31
CA ALA A 218 -23.52 1.00 17.38
C ALA A 218 -23.20 1.32 15.91
N ASP A 219 -22.82 2.56 15.60
CA ASP A 219 -22.43 2.97 14.26
C ASP A 219 -21.06 2.39 13.88
N ALA A 220 -20.12 2.39 14.82
CA ALA A 220 -18.83 1.74 14.64
C ALA A 220 -18.98 0.22 14.43
N ASP A 221 -19.83 -0.44 15.21
CA ASP A 221 -20.11 -1.88 15.06
C ASP A 221 -20.67 -2.21 13.67
N ARG A 222 -21.62 -1.41 13.17
CA ARG A 222 -22.20 -1.58 11.83
C ARG A 222 -21.15 -1.46 10.73
N LEU A 223 -20.25 -0.47 10.81
CA LEU A 223 -19.17 -0.31 9.83
C LEU A 223 -18.18 -1.49 9.85
N ILE A 224 -17.83 -1.98 11.05
CA ILE A 224 -16.95 -3.15 11.19
C ILE A 224 -17.62 -4.41 10.62
N ALA A 225 -18.92 -4.58 10.86
CA ALA A 225 -19.69 -5.69 10.30
C ALA A 225 -19.77 -5.63 8.77
N GLU A 226 -19.91 -4.44 8.19
CA GLU A 226 -19.86 -4.25 6.73
C GLU A 226 -18.49 -4.67 6.17
N LEU A 227 -17.39 -4.20 6.78
CA LEU A 227 -16.03 -4.56 6.35
C LEU A 227 -15.80 -6.08 6.42
N GLU A 228 -16.25 -6.73 7.50
CA GLU A 228 -16.17 -8.18 7.65
C GLU A 228 -16.98 -8.92 6.57
N ALA A 229 -18.21 -8.49 6.32
CA ALA A 229 -19.08 -9.09 5.31
C ALA A 229 -18.46 -8.99 3.90
N ARG A 230 -17.88 -7.83 3.56
CA ARG A 230 -17.18 -7.63 2.30
C ARG A 230 -15.94 -8.54 2.20
N ALA A 231 -15.08 -8.55 3.22
CA ALA A 231 -13.86 -9.38 3.25
C ALA A 231 -14.15 -10.89 3.09
N ASN A 232 -15.20 -11.38 3.75
CA ASN A 232 -15.63 -12.77 3.64
C ASN A 232 -16.16 -13.09 2.23
N SER A 233 -16.97 -12.19 1.65
CA SER A 233 -17.54 -12.38 0.30
C SER A 233 -16.45 -12.41 -0.78
N ALA A 234 -15.46 -11.52 -0.68
CA ALA A 234 -14.37 -11.47 -1.64
C ALA A 234 -13.46 -12.69 -1.58
N THR A 235 -13.20 -13.22 -0.39
CA THR A 235 -12.43 -14.47 -0.21
C THR A 235 -13.09 -15.63 -0.97
N ILE A 236 -14.41 -15.75 -0.91
CA ILE A 236 -15.18 -16.78 -1.63
C ILE A 236 -15.07 -16.58 -3.15
N ALA A 237 -15.17 -15.34 -3.63
CA ALA A 237 -15.08 -15.03 -5.05
C ALA A 237 -13.68 -15.37 -5.62
N VAL A 238 -12.62 -15.01 -4.89
CA VAL A 238 -11.23 -15.33 -5.27
C VAL A 238 -10.99 -16.83 -5.28
N GLN A 239 -11.46 -17.56 -4.26
CA GLN A 239 -11.35 -19.02 -4.20
C GLN A 239 -12.07 -19.71 -5.37
N SER A 240 -13.26 -19.21 -5.74
CA SER A 240 -14.01 -19.72 -6.90
C SER A 240 -13.28 -19.44 -8.21
N GLY A 241 -12.60 -18.29 -8.33
CA GLY A 241 -11.85 -17.89 -9.52
C GLY A 241 -10.49 -18.58 -9.70
N ARG A 242 -9.89 -19.13 -8.64
CA ARG A 242 -8.62 -19.88 -8.71
C ARG A 242 -8.73 -21.20 -9.48
N GLY A 243 -9.94 -21.70 -9.73
CA GLY A 243 -10.14 -23.08 -10.18
C GLY A 243 -9.58 -24.06 -9.14
N HIS A 244 -9.95 -25.34 -9.21
CA HIS A 244 -9.31 -26.34 -8.36
C HIS A 244 -7.84 -26.48 -8.79
N ALA A 245 -6.95 -25.77 -8.11
CA ALA A 245 -5.53 -26.07 -8.16
C ALA A 245 -5.38 -27.52 -7.68
N VAL A 246 -5.16 -28.42 -8.63
CA VAL A 246 -4.94 -29.83 -8.40
C VAL A 246 -3.88 -29.94 -7.30
N SER A 247 -4.30 -30.51 -6.18
CA SER A 247 -3.41 -30.95 -5.11
C SER A 247 -2.42 -31.94 -5.72
N ALA A 248 -1.27 -31.46 -6.17
CA ALA A 248 -0.11 -32.30 -6.42
C ALA A 248 0.45 -32.74 -5.06
N ARG A 249 -0.24 -33.71 -4.44
CA ARG A 249 0.37 -34.58 -3.44
C ARG A 249 1.10 -35.66 -4.21
N GLY A 250 2.41 -35.72 -4.00
CA GLY A 250 3.12 -37.00 -4.02
C GLY A 250 2.69 -37.85 -2.84
#